data_AF-A0A183GWX4-F1
#
_entry.id   AF-A0A183GWX4-F1
#
_cell.length_a   1.000
_cell.length_b   1.000
_cell.length_c   1.000
_cell.angle_alpha   90.00
_cell.angle_beta   90.00
_cell.angle_gamma   90.00
#
_symmetry.space_group_name_H-M   'P 1'
#
loop_
_entity.id
_entity.type
_entity.pdbx_description
1 polymer ?
#
loop_
_entity_poly.entity_id
_entity_poly.type
_entity_poly.pdbx_seq_one_letter_code
_entity_poly.pdbx_strand_id
1 'polypeptide(L)'
;MKTCGGGFGKAVRDGSDAVRFGISKSSHSRVNFEGKQYPNISDFQLSFSMRTEQPTGMIWVWANYKNFTRYFYLNLVDGYPVIEVKGKHPEPKILKNEDRRLDDGHWHDVVIIKKERELILIVDELLPVSINDCPTPKVMRRRMYIGGVISKHRSSFGLQTPGYEGCIRDL
;
A
#
# COMPACT_ATOMS: atom_id res chain seq x y z
N MET A 1 -17.56 -15.60 -2.80
CA MET A 1 -16.98 -14.62 -1.87
C MET A 1 -15.98 -15.35 -0.99
N LYS A 2 -14.67 -15.09 -1.11
CA LYS A 2 -13.63 -15.82 -0.37
C LYS A 2 -13.34 -15.06 0.91
N THR A 3 -13.74 -15.62 2.04
CA THR A 3 -13.52 -15.06 3.37
C THR A 3 -12.03 -15.04 3.70
N CYS A 4 -11.52 -13.93 4.21
CA CYS A 4 -10.18 -13.90 4.78
C CYS A 4 -10.17 -14.54 6.19
N GLY A 5 -8.99 -14.82 6.75
CA GLY A 5 -8.84 -15.44 8.09
C GLY A 5 -9.38 -16.88 8.21
N GLY A 6 -8.51 -17.89 8.01
CA GLY A 6 -8.89 -19.31 8.08
C GLY A 6 -9.59 -19.69 9.39
N GLY A 7 -10.83 -20.18 9.27
CA GLY A 7 -11.72 -20.56 10.36
C GLY A 7 -13.08 -19.86 10.22
N PHE A 8 -14.19 -20.62 10.29
CA PHE A 8 -15.56 -20.09 10.14
C PHE A 8 -15.86 -18.88 11.05
N GLY A 9 -15.22 -18.75 12.21
CA GLY A 9 -15.40 -17.62 13.13
C GLY A 9 -14.65 -16.33 12.77
N LYS A 10 -13.49 -16.41 12.07
CA LYS A 10 -12.75 -15.23 11.61
C LYS A 10 -13.39 -14.65 10.34
N ALA A 11 -13.88 -15.51 9.46
CA ALA A 11 -14.62 -15.17 8.25
C ALA A 11 -15.81 -14.20 8.44
N VAL A 12 -16.53 -14.29 9.57
CA VAL A 12 -17.70 -13.43 9.87
C VAL A 12 -17.28 -12.00 10.23
N ARG A 13 -16.08 -11.81 10.83
CA ARG A 13 -15.56 -10.48 11.23
C ARG A 13 -14.97 -9.68 10.08
N ASP A 14 -14.86 -10.29 8.90
CA ASP A 14 -14.06 -9.73 7.81
C ASP A 14 -14.90 -8.91 6.83
N GLY A 15 -16.22 -9.08 6.90
CA GLY A 15 -17.17 -8.47 5.97
C GLY A 15 -17.17 -9.15 4.60
N SER A 16 -18.17 -8.79 3.80
CA SER A 16 -18.20 -9.09 2.36
C SER A 16 -16.98 -8.45 1.65
N ASP A 17 -16.42 -9.14 0.66
CA ASP A 17 -15.40 -8.63 -0.29
C ASP A 17 -13.96 -8.39 0.22
N ALA A 18 -13.63 -8.77 1.45
CA ALA A 18 -12.24 -8.75 1.90
C ALA A 18 -11.34 -9.77 1.14
N VAL A 19 -10.18 -9.31 0.69
CA VAL A 19 -9.16 -10.13 0.03
C VAL A 19 -8.03 -10.47 0.99
N ARG A 20 -7.71 -11.77 1.11
CA ARG A 20 -6.61 -12.27 1.94
C ARG A 20 -5.27 -12.23 1.19
N PHE A 21 -4.24 -11.71 1.84
CA PHE A 21 -2.85 -11.71 1.36
C PHE A 21 -1.94 -12.57 2.27
N GLY A 22 -0.68 -12.77 1.86
CA GLY A 22 0.32 -13.50 2.66
C GLY A 22 0.33 -15.03 2.55
N ILE A 23 -0.56 -15.66 1.78
CA ILE A 23 -0.59 -17.15 1.61
C ILE A 23 0.72 -17.69 0.99
N SER A 24 1.44 -16.85 0.23
CA SER A 24 2.77 -17.15 -0.30
C SER A 24 3.63 -15.89 -0.34
N LYS A 25 4.95 -16.05 -0.48
CA LYS A 25 5.90 -14.93 -0.64
C LYS A 25 5.61 -14.02 -1.84
N SER A 26 4.85 -14.53 -2.82
CA SER A 26 4.44 -13.80 -4.02
C SER A 26 2.95 -13.49 -4.04
N SER A 27 2.24 -13.58 -2.90
CA SER A 27 0.85 -13.17 -2.80
C SER A 27 0.73 -11.69 -3.15
N HIS A 28 -0.13 -11.36 -4.12
CA HIS A 28 -0.35 -9.99 -4.57
C HIS A 28 -1.65 -9.90 -5.38
N SER A 29 -2.17 -8.68 -5.45
CA SER A 29 -3.22 -8.28 -6.38
C SER A 29 -2.67 -7.22 -7.33
N ARG A 30 -3.32 -7.08 -8.48
CA ARG A 30 -2.99 -6.07 -9.49
C ARG A 30 -4.22 -5.24 -9.79
N VAL A 31 -4.09 -3.93 -9.67
CA VAL A 31 -5.06 -2.99 -10.23
C VAL A 31 -4.52 -2.56 -11.58
N ASN A 32 -5.21 -2.89 -12.67
CA ASN A 32 -4.82 -2.45 -14.01
C ASN A 32 -5.62 -1.20 -14.38
N PHE A 33 -4.99 -0.26 -15.07
CA PHE A 33 -5.64 0.95 -15.57
C PHE A 33 -5.99 0.76 -17.05
N GLU A 34 -7.26 0.98 -17.41
CA GLU A 34 -7.73 0.85 -18.78
C GLU A 34 -7.99 2.22 -19.42
N GLY A 35 -7.37 2.48 -20.58
CA GLY A 35 -7.58 3.70 -21.35
C GLY A 35 -7.32 5.00 -20.55
N LYS A 36 -8.35 5.85 -20.43
CA LYS A 36 -8.30 7.14 -19.71
C LYS A 36 -8.46 7.01 -18.19
N GLN A 37 -8.66 5.81 -17.64
CA GLN A 37 -8.82 5.57 -16.20
C GLN A 37 -7.48 5.58 -15.43
N TYR A 38 -6.40 5.97 -16.11
CA TYR A 38 -5.11 6.17 -15.47
C TYR A 38 -5.18 7.34 -14.47
N PRO A 39 -4.93 7.13 -13.16
CA PRO A 39 -4.99 8.21 -12.19
C PRO A 39 -3.96 9.28 -12.52
N ASN A 40 -4.33 10.55 -12.31
CA ASN A 40 -3.36 11.64 -12.41
C ASN A 40 -2.33 11.47 -11.29
N ILE A 41 -1.07 11.24 -11.66
CA ILE A 41 -0.01 10.95 -10.67
C ILE A 41 0.20 12.11 -9.70
N SER A 42 -0.04 13.35 -10.14
CA SER A 42 0.05 14.51 -9.27
C SER A 42 -1.21 14.74 -8.45
N ASP A 43 -2.33 14.09 -8.78
CA ASP A 43 -3.64 14.33 -8.15
C ASP A 43 -4.46 13.03 -8.10
N PHE A 44 -4.35 12.31 -6.98
CA PHE A 44 -5.09 11.07 -6.76
C PHE A 44 -5.38 10.83 -5.29
N GLN A 45 -6.37 9.98 -5.05
CA GLN A 45 -6.68 9.41 -3.74
C GLN A 45 -6.67 7.90 -3.82
N LEU A 46 -6.13 7.24 -2.79
CA LEU A 46 -6.21 5.81 -2.55
C LEU A 46 -6.77 5.61 -1.14
N SER A 47 -7.85 4.86 -1.00
CA SER A 47 -8.47 4.53 0.28
C SER A 47 -8.73 3.03 0.36
N PHE A 48 -8.55 2.44 1.53
CA PHE A 48 -8.91 1.05 1.81
C PHE A 48 -8.96 0.82 3.31
N SER A 49 -9.63 -0.25 3.75
CA SER A 49 -9.48 -0.76 5.11
C SER A 49 -8.54 -1.95 5.12
N MET A 50 -7.71 -2.08 6.16
CA MET A 50 -6.77 -3.18 6.34
C MET A 50 -6.80 -3.77 7.75
N ARG A 51 -6.43 -5.05 7.87
CA ARG A 51 -6.28 -5.74 9.16
C ARG A 51 -5.13 -6.74 9.13
N THR A 52 -4.20 -6.62 10.07
CA THR A 52 -3.06 -7.54 10.22
C THR A 52 -2.65 -7.68 11.69
N GLU A 53 -1.91 -8.75 11.98
CA GLU A 53 -1.17 -8.95 13.24
C GLU A 53 0.36 -8.93 12.98
N GLN A 54 0.77 -8.70 11.73
CA GLN A 54 2.17 -8.64 11.34
C GLN A 54 2.67 -7.20 11.39
N PRO A 55 3.79 -6.90 12.07
CA PRO A 55 4.29 -5.53 12.23
C PRO A 55 4.91 -4.95 10.96
N THR A 56 5.31 -5.80 10.00
CA THR A 56 6.01 -5.38 8.79
C THR A 56 5.45 -6.08 7.56
N GLY A 57 5.15 -5.31 6.51
CA GLY A 57 4.64 -5.88 5.26
C GLY A 57 4.35 -4.83 4.18
N MET A 58 4.52 -5.24 2.92
CA MET A 58 4.28 -4.39 1.75
C MET A 58 2.80 -4.35 1.37
N ILE A 59 2.15 -3.20 1.60
CA ILE A 59 0.71 -3.01 1.38
C ILE A 59 0.43 -2.55 -0.05
N TRP A 60 1.13 -1.53 -0.55
CA TRP A 60 0.88 -0.98 -1.89
C TRP A 60 2.16 -0.50 -2.57
N VAL A 61 2.24 -0.75 -3.88
CA VAL A 61 3.35 -0.30 -4.73
C VAL A 61 2.83 0.24 -6.05
N TRP A 62 3.24 1.45 -6.39
CA TRP A 62 3.10 1.99 -7.74
C TRP A 62 4.45 2.50 -8.25
N ALA A 63 5.05 1.78 -9.19
CA ALA A 63 6.45 2.01 -9.57
C ALA A 63 6.68 1.98 -11.08
N ASN A 64 7.84 2.46 -11.50
CA ASN A 64 8.42 2.09 -12.79
C ASN A 64 9.02 0.67 -12.68
N TYR A 65 8.22 -0.36 -12.98
CA TYR A 65 8.65 -1.76 -12.86
C TYR A 65 9.67 -2.23 -13.92
N LYS A 66 10.29 -1.34 -14.70
CA LYS A 66 11.45 -1.70 -15.54
C LYS A 66 12.75 -1.73 -14.74
N ASN A 67 12.91 -0.78 -13.80
CA ASN A 67 14.15 -0.60 -13.04
C ASN A 67 13.95 -0.12 -11.60
N PHE A 68 12.70 0.08 -11.17
CA PHE A 68 12.32 0.48 -9.81
C PHE A 68 12.99 1.77 -9.31
N THR A 69 13.35 2.67 -10.23
CA THR A 69 14.01 3.94 -9.91
C THR A 69 13.06 5.03 -9.43
N ARG A 70 11.75 4.87 -9.67
CA ARG A 70 10.69 5.82 -9.34
C ARG A 70 9.49 5.06 -8.80
N TYR A 71 8.97 5.45 -7.64
CA TYR A 71 7.85 4.75 -7.01
C TYR A 71 7.13 5.56 -5.95
N PHE A 72 5.87 5.18 -5.72
CA PHE A 72 5.19 5.26 -4.43
C PHE A 72 5.20 3.88 -3.78
N TYR A 73 5.43 3.85 -2.48
CA TYR A 73 5.59 2.60 -1.75
C TYR A 73 5.01 2.77 -0.35
N LEU A 74 3.93 2.04 -0.04
CA LEU A 74 3.35 1.98 1.30
C LEU A 74 3.70 0.64 1.94
N ASN A 75 4.36 0.71 3.08
CA ASN A 75 4.62 -0.43 3.94
C ASN A 75 4.05 -0.21 5.33
N LEU A 76 3.82 -1.31 6.04
CA LEU A 76 3.86 -1.30 7.49
C LEU A 76 5.30 -1.55 7.94
N VAL A 77 5.78 -0.78 8.91
CA VAL A 77 7.10 -0.91 9.53
C VAL A 77 6.94 -0.74 11.04
N ASP A 78 7.27 -1.78 11.80
CA ASP A 78 7.12 -1.84 13.25
C ASP A 78 5.70 -1.46 13.74
N GLY A 79 4.69 -1.86 12.95
CA GLY A 79 3.27 -1.60 13.21
C GLY A 79 2.76 -0.27 12.66
N TYR A 80 3.62 0.60 12.11
CA TYR A 80 3.24 1.93 11.65
C TYR A 80 3.22 2.06 10.12
N PRO A 81 2.26 2.81 9.54
CA PRO A 81 2.21 3.05 8.11
C PRO A 81 3.31 4.03 7.68
N VAL A 82 4.11 3.62 6.70
CA VAL A 82 5.20 4.40 6.12
C VAL A 82 5.04 4.48 4.61
N ILE A 83 4.90 5.69 4.07
CA ILE A 83 4.90 5.96 2.64
C ILE A 83 6.28 6.49 2.25
N GLU A 84 6.92 5.81 1.31
CA GLU A 84 8.14 6.24 0.66
C GLU A 84 7.86 6.63 -0.79
N VAL A 85 8.31 7.82 -1.19
CA VAL A 85 8.16 8.34 -2.56
C VAL A 85 9.50 8.69 -3.15
N LYS A 86 9.93 7.91 -4.16
CA LYS A 86 11.19 8.14 -4.87
C LYS A 86 10.96 8.82 -6.21
N GLY A 87 11.32 10.11 -6.25
CA GLY A 87 11.29 10.94 -7.45
C GLY A 87 12.58 10.86 -8.27
N LYS A 88 12.92 11.94 -8.99
CA LYS A 88 14.16 12.02 -9.78
C LYS A 88 15.43 12.00 -8.91
N HIS A 89 15.33 12.61 -7.74
CA HIS A 89 16.44 12.75 -6.80
C HIS A 89 16.85 11.39 -6.19
N PRO A 90 18.11 11.26 -5.73
CA PRO A 90 18.59 10.01 -5.15
C PRO A 90 17.81 9.60 -3.90
N GLU A 91 17.57 10.58 -3.02
CA GLU A 91 16.91 10.38 -1.74
C GLU A 91 15.38 10.38 -1.89
N PRO A 92 14.69 9.37 -1.35
CA PRO A 92 13.25 9.34 -1.29
C PRO A 92 12.70 10.32 -0.23
N LYS A 93 11.45 10.74 -0.40
CA LYS A 93 10.69 11.41 0.66
C LYS A 93 9.90 10.36 1.44
N ILE A 94 9.86 10.52 2.76
CA ILE A 94 9.20 9.59 3.68
C ILE A 94 8.12 10.35 4.44
N LEU A 95 6.91 9.79 4.48
CA LEU A 95 5.81 10.22 5.33
C LEU A 95 5.42 9.04 6.22
N LYS A 96 5.40 9.24 7.53
CA LYS A 96 5.07 8.22 8.53
C LYS A 96 4.02 8.80 9.49
N ASN A 97 3.07 7.98 9.91
CA ASN A 97 2.20 8.28 11.05
C ASN A 97 2.59 7.33 12.19
N GLU A 98 2.97 7.88 13.36
CA GLU A 98 3.38 7.11 14.55
C GLU A 98 2.35 7.17 15.69
N ASP A 99 1.20 7.79 15.46
CA ASP A 99 0.17 8.00 16.48
C ASP A 99 -0.66 6.72 16.72
N ARG A 100 -0.65 5.78 15.77
CA ARG A 100 -1.36 4.50 15.88
C ARG A 100 -0.66 3.36 15.16
N ARG A 101 -0.58 2.23 15.87
CA ARG A 101 -0.19 0.93 15.32
C ARG A 101 -1.38 0.27 14.63
N LEU A 102 -1.13 -0.41 13.50
CA LEU A 102 -2.14 -1.06 12.66
C LEU A 102 -2.01 -2.60 12.65
N ASP A 103 -1.17 -3.15 13.52
CA ASP A 103 -0.87 -4.58 13.66
C ASP A 103 -1.55 -5.22 14.88
N ASP A 104 -2.69 -4.67 15.32
CA ASP A 104 -3.41 -5.10 16.51
C ASP A 104 -4.52 -6.14 16.24
N GLY A 105 -4.68 -6.56 14.98
CA GLY A 105 -5.73 -7.49 14.55
C GLY A 105 -7.12 -6.87 14.37
N HIS A 106 -7.26 -5.54 14.42
CA HIS A 106 -8.50 -4.82 14.09
C HIS A 106 -8.44 -4.17 12.70
N TRP A 107 -9.61 -3.78 12.20
CA TRP A 107 -9.71 -3.05 10.95
C TRP A 107 -9.31 -1.59 11.16
N HIS A 108 -8.44 -1.09 10.30
CA HIS A 108 -8.03 0.31 10.24
C HIS A 108 -8.29 0.87 8.85
N ASP A 109 -8.77 2.10 8.80
CA ASP A 109 -9.01 2.83 7.56
C ASP A 109 -7.78 3.67 7.21
N VAL A 110 -7.28 3.52 5.98
CA VAL A 110 -6.10 4.23 5.50
C VAL A 110 -6.46 4.99 4.24
N VAL A 111 -6.21 6.31 4.26
CA VAL A 111 -6.42 7.18 3.10
C VAL A 111 -5.13 7.91 2.77
N ILE A 112 -4.71 7.80 1.51
CA ILE A 112 -3.57 8.51 0.94
C ILE A 112 -4.10 9.49 -0.09
N ILE A 113 -3.79 10.77 0.09
CA ILE A 113 -4.16 11.83 -0.85
C ILE A 113 -2.89 12.49 -1.37
N LYS A 114 -2.75 12.52 -2.70
CA LYS A 114 -1.68 13.22 -3.39
C LYS A 114 -2.26 14.43 -4.09
N LYS A 115 -1.77 15.63 -3.78
CA LYS A 115 -2.14 16.90 -4.45
C LYS A 115 -0.89 17.70 -4.80
N GLU A 116 -0.54 17.72 -6.08
CA GLU A 116 0.66 18.36 -6.65
C GLU A 116 1.98 18.00 -5.97
N ARG A 117 2.39 18.73 -4.92
CA ARG A 117 3.58 18.46 -4.08
C ARG A 117 3.24 18.06 -2.65
N GLU A 118 1.98 18.13 -2.27
CA GLU A 118 1.47 17.65 -0.99
C GLU A 118 1.17 16.16 -1.07
N LEU A 119 1.54 15.43 -0.02
CA LEU A 119 1.12 14.05 0.22
C LEU A 119 0.58 13.99 1.64
N ILE A 120 -0.64 13.50 1.78
CA ILE A 120 -1.38 13.41 3.04
C ILE A 120 -1.67 11.94 3.32
N LEU A 121 -1.48 11.54 4.57
CA LEU A 121 -1.86 10.24 5.10
C LEU A 121 -2.84 10.46 6.26
N ILE A 122 -4.00 9.82 6.15
CA ILE A 122 -5.05 9.79 7.17
C ILE A 122 -5.23 8.34 7.60
N VAL A 123 -5.29 8.12 8.91
CA VAL A 123 -5.42 6.81 9.53
C VAL A 123 -6.55 6.89 10.55
N ASP A 124 -7.59 6.08 10.36
CA ASP A 124 -8.81 6.12 11.16
C ASP A 124 -9.34 7.56 11.34
N GLU A 125 -9.73 7.95 12.55
CA GLU A 125 -10.18 9.30 12.91
C GLU A 125 -9.04 10.20 13.44
N LEU A 126 -7.77 9.82 13.24
CA LEU A 126 -6.63 10.62 13.67
C LEU A 126 -6.45 11.89 12.82
N LEU A 127 -5.70 12.85 13.38
CA LEU A 127 -5.30 14.03 12.63
C LEU A 127 -4.44 13.63 11.41
N PRO A 128 -4.68 14.23 10.22
CA PRO A 128 -3.86 13.96 9.05
C PRO A 128 -2.40 14.36 9.26
N VAL A 129 -1.47 13.54 8.74
CA VAL A 129 -0.06 13.90 8.61
C VAL A 129 0.27 14.16 7.15
N SER A 130 1.12 15.14 6.86
CA SER A 130 1.48 15.48 5.48
C SER A 130 2.92 15.96 5.31
N ILE A 131 3.39 15.86 4.06
CA ILE A 131 4.61 16.52 3.57
C ILE A 131 4.26 17.38 2.36
N ASN A 132 4.88 18.56 2.23
CA ASN A 132 4.59 19.53 1.17
C ASN A 132 5.61 19.55 0.03
N ASP A 133 6.63 18.69 0.08
CA ASP A 133 7.71 18.59 -0.89
C ASP A 133 7.79 17.20 -1.55
N CYS A 134 6.66 16.49 -1.60
CA CYS A 134 6.54 15.18 -2.23
C CYS A 134 6.78 15.28 -3.75
N PRO A 135 7.66 14.45 -4.33
CA PRO A 135 7.89 14.45 -5.76
C PRO A 135 6.76 13.75 -6.53
N THR A 136 6.70 13.98 -7.85
CA THR A 136 5.79 13.28 -8.78
C THR A 136 6.56 12.22 -9.59
N PRO A 137 6.68 10.97 -9.11
CA PRO A 137 7.46 9.94 -9.77
C PRO A 137 6.82 9.50 -11.10
N LYS A 138 7.63 9.34 -12.15
CA LYS A 138 7.17 8.77 -13.44
C LYS A 138 6.99 7.25 -13.31
N VAL A 139 5.84 6.84 -12.76
CA VAL A 139 5.44 5.44 -12.53
C VAL A 139 4.78 4.80 -13.75
N MET A 140 4.57 3.48 -13.72
CA MET A 140 3.97 2.75 -14.83
C MET A 140 2.49 3.12 -15.03
N ARG A 141 2.12 3.39 -16.29
CA ARG A 141 0.75 3.79 -16.65
C ARG A 141 -0.29 2.68 -16.77
N ARG A 142 0.08 1.43 -16.50
CA ARG A 142 -0.77 0.27 -16.76
C ARG A 142 -1.30 -0.41 -15.51
N ARG A 143 -0.58 -0.32 -14.39
CA ARG A 143 -0.96 -1.04 -13.17
C ARG A 143 -0.24 -0.55 -11.93
N MET A 144 -0.82 -0.89 -10.79
CA MET A 144 -0.20 -0.91 -9.47
C MET A 144 -0.39 -2.29 -8.81
N TYR A 145 0.33 -2.52 -7.70
CA TYR A 145 0.30 -3.77 -6.95
C TYR A 145 -0.16 -3.54 -5.50
N ILE A 146 -0.89 -4.51 -4.97
CA ILE A 146 -1.42 -4.52 -3.59
C ILE A 146 -1.00 -5.83 -2.91
N GLY A 147 -0.63 -5.73 -1.65
CA GLY A 147 -0.24 -6.80 -0.74
C GLY A 147 1.09 -7.50 -1.06
N GLY A 148 1.76 -7.12 -2.12
CA GLY A 148 3.03 -7.71 -2.56
C GLY A 148 3.30 -7.45 -4.03
N VAL A 149 4.36 -8.04 -4.57
CA VAL A 149 4.67 -8.00 -6.01
C VAL A 149 5.03 -9.40 -6.51
N ILE A 150 4.98 -9.61 -7.83
CA ILE A 150 5.44 -10.85 -8.47
C ILE A 150 6.89 -11.18 -8.10
N SER A 151 7.22 -12.48 -8.02
CA SER A 151 8.56 -12.95 -7.64
C SER A 151 9.69 -12.32 -8.45
N LYS A 152 9.47 -12.11 -9.76
CA LYS A 152 10.44 -11.45 -10.65
C LYS A 152 10.79 -10.03 -10.18
N HIS A 153 9.81 -9.23 -9.76
CA HIS A 153 10.07 -7.88 -9.26
C HIS A 153 10.80 -7.91 -7.93
N ARG A 154 10.45 -8.86 -7.03
CA ARG A 154 11.17 -9.03 -5.76
C ARG A 154 12.66 -9.27 -5.99
N SER A 155 13.00 -10.22 -6.85
CA SER A 155 14.39 -10.57 -7.14
C SER A 155 15.11 -9.46 -7.91
N SER A 156 14.49 -8.88 -8.95
CA SER A 156 15.12 -7.83 -9.76
C SER A 156 15.39 -6.54 -8.99
N PHE A 157 14.59 -6.22 -7.97
CA PHE A 157 14.74 -4.97 -7.22
C PHE A 157 15.33 -5.18 -5.82
N GLY A 158 15.68 -6.42 -5.45
CA GLY A 158 16.25 -6.73 -4.13
C GLY A 158 15.31 -6.41 -2.96
N LEU A 159 13.99 -6.53 -3.15
CA LEU A 159 13.00 -6.17 -2.12
C LEU A 159 13.04 -7.17 -0.96
N GLN A 160 13.52 -6.72 0.19
CA GLN A 160 13.60 -7.54 1.41
C GLN A 160 12.29 -7.54 2.20
N THR A 161 11.52 -6.44 2.16
CA THR A 161 10.22 -6.34 2.84
C THR A 161 9.31 -7.50 2.42
N PRO A 162 8.73 -8.27 3.35
CA PRO A 162 7.78 -9.33 3.02
C PRO A 162 6.52 -8.74 2.36
N GLY A 163 5.77 -9.59 1.66
CA GLY A 163 4.42 -9.21 1.24
C GLY A 163 3.53 -8.97 2.47
N TYR A 164 2.49 -8.16 2.32
CA TYR A 164 1.48 -8.00 3.36
C TYR A 164 0.81 -9.34 3.68
N GLU A 165 0.69 -9.63 4.97
CA GLU A 165 -0.06 -10.76 5.48
C GLU A 165 -1.22 -10.22 6.30
N GLY A 166 -2.44 -10.43 5.82
CA GLY A 166 -3.62 -9.81 6.40
C GLY A 166 -4.74 -9.75 5.39
N CYS A 167 -5.68 -8.84 5.64
CA CYS A 167 -6.85 -8.64 4.81
C CYS A 167 -6.97 -7.18 4.40
N ILE A 168 -7.40 -6.95 3.16
CA ILE A 168 -7.73 -5.62 2.65
C ILE A 168 -9.12 -5.69 2.03
N ARG A 169 -9.92 -4.64 2.23
CA ARG A 169 -11.22 -4.44 1.58
C ARG A 169 -11.40 -2.97 1.20
N ASP A 170 -12.49 -2.69 0.48
CA ASP A 170 -12.92 -1.33 0.14
C ASP A 170 -11.86 -0.50 -0.60
N LEU A 171 -11.09 -1.16 -1.49
CA LEU A 171 -10.03 -0.57 -2.33
C LEU A 171 -10.56 0.04 -3.63
#